data_AF-A0A1Q6V455-F1
#
_entry.id   AF-A0A1Q6V455-F1
#
_cell.length_a   1.000
_cell.length_b   1.000
_cell.length_c   1.000
_cell.angle_alpha   90.00
_cell.angle_beta   90.00
_cell.angle_gamma   90.00
#
_symmetry.space_group_name_H-M   'P 1'
#
loop_
_entity.id
_entity.type
_entity.pdbx_description
1 polymer ?
#
loop_
_entity_poly.entity_id
_entity_poly.type
_entity_poly.pdbx_seq_one_letter_code
_entity_poly.pdbx_strand_id
1 'polypeptide(L)' 'IVKNFFRDHSREWLDKPEWPAPQRNPDYDLKLVTPKPVEPSEDEQHANPRSRSAKLRVAEKI' A
#
# COMPACT_ATOMS: atom_id res chain seq x y z
N ILE A 1 -8.84 -2.80 1.95
CA ILE A 1 -8.98 -1.34 1.73
C ILE A 1 -7.62 -0.66 1.63
N VAL A 2 -6.82 -0.56 2.71
CA VAL A 2 -5.51 0.14 2.73
C VAL A 2 -4.55 -0.29 1.60
N LYS A 3 -4.42 -1.60 1.34
CA LYS A 3 -3.57 -2.12 0.24
C LYS A 3 -3.98 -1.54 -1.13
N ASN A 4 -5.28 -1.48 -1.41
CA ASN A 4 -5.77 -1.01 -2.71
C ASN A 4 -5.56 0.50 -2.80
N PHE A 5 -5.95 1.25 -1.77
CA PHE A 5 -5.74 2.69 -1.71
C PHE A 5 -4.28 3.08 -1.96
N PHE A 6 -3.32 2.48 -1.23
CA PHE A 6 -1.89 2.77 -1.45
C PHE A 6 -1.40 2.36 -2.83
N ARG A 7 -1.84 1.21 -3.36
CA ARG A 7 -1.46 0.77 -4.70
C ARG A 7 -1.98 1.74 -5.76
N ASP A 8 -3.24 2.15 -5.64
CA ASP A 8 -3.90 2.98 -6.64
C ASP A 8 -3.34 4.41 -6.60
N HIS A 9 -3.03 4.95 -5.42
CA HIS A 9 -2.41 6.27 -5.25
C HIS A 9 -0.88 6.33 -5.46
N SER A 10 -0.21 5.17 -5.54
CA SER A 10 1.25 5.09 -5.82
C SER A 10 1.59 4.61 -7.22
N ARG A 11 0.56 4.35 -8.04
CA ARG A 11 0.75 3.95 -9.41
C ARG A 11 0.88 5.19 -10.28
N GLU A 12 2.04 5.38 -10.90
CA GLU A 12 2.30 6.57 -11.74
C GLU A 12 1.48 6.55 -13.05
N TRP A 13 1.27 5.36 -13.62
CA TRP A 13 0.61 5.16 -14.90
C TRP A 13 -0.58 4.21 -14.80
N LEU A 14 -1.73 4.65 -15.30
CA LEU A 14 -2.92 3.82 -15.46
C LEU A 14 -2.95 3.27 -16.90
N ASP A 15 -3.07 1.95 -16.98
CA ASP A 15 -3.24 1.25 -18.25
C ASP A 15 -4.61 0.56 -18.22
N LYS A 16 -5.46 0.94 -19.18
CA LYS A 16 -6.81 0.40 -19.33
C LYS A 16 -6.96 -0.18 -20.72
N PRO A 17 -7.60 -1.35 -20.88
CA PRO A 17 -7.75 -2.02 -22.17
C PRO A 17 -8.57 -1.21 -23.19
N GLU A 18 -9.37 -0.25 -22.73
CA GLU A 18 -10.16 0.66 -23.55
C GLU A 18 -9.38 1.88 -24.06
N TRP A 19 -8.14 2.10 -23.60
CA TRP A 19 -7.32 3.26 -23.97
C TRP A 19 -6.29 2.93 -25.05
N PRO A 20 -6.02 3.86 -25.99
CA PRO A 20 -5.00 3.65 -27.02
C PRO A 20 -3.57 3.66 -26.46
N ALA A 21 -3.35 4.26 -25.28
CA ALA A 21 -2.07 4.30 -24.58
C ALA A 21 -2.27 4.48 -23.06
N PRO A 22 -1.28 4.09 -22.23
CA PRO A 22 -1.27 4.38 -20.79
C PRO A 22 -1.31 5.90 -20.52
N GLN A 23 -2.08 6.31 -19.51
CA GLN A 23 -2.17 7.72 -19.10
C GLN A 23 -1.61 7.92 -17.70
N ARG A 24 -1.15 9.14 -17.39
CA ARG A 24 -0.68 9.47 -16.03
C ARG A 24 -1.86 9.40 -15.05
N ASN A 25 -1.60 8.82 -13.89
CA ASN A 25 -2.60 8.72 -12.84
C ASN A 25 -2.83 10.09 -12.18
N PRO A 26 -4.05 10.64 -12.19
CA PRO A 26 -4.36 11.90 -11.50
C PRO A 26 -4.24 11.76 -9.98
N ASP A 27 -4.43 10.56 -9.44
CA ASP A 27 -4.38 10.26 -8.01
C ASP A 27 -2.97 9.85 -7.54
N TYR A 28 -1.93 10.06 -8.36
CA TYR A 28 -0.55 9.78 -7.98
C TYR A 28 -0.02 10.83 -7.00
N ASP A 29 -0.31 10.63 -5.73
CA ASP A 29 0.11 11.51 -4.62
C ASP A 29 0.89 10.78 -3.52
N LEU A 30 1.05 9.46 -3.63
CA LEU A 30 1.74 8.63 -2.64
C LEU A 30 2.93 7.89 -3.23
N LYS A 31 4.06 7.92 -2.52
CA LYS A 31 5.20 7.01 -2.73
C LYS A 31 5.11 5.86 -1.75
N LEU A 32 5.09 4.63 -2.27
CA LEU A 32 4.93 3.44 -1.44
C LEU A 32 6.25 3.07 -0.76
N VAL A 33 6.29 3.15 0.58
CA VAL A 33 7.51 2.89 1.37
C VAL A 33 7.65 1.40 1.68
N THR A 34 6.55 0.74 2.08
CA THR A 34 6.55 -0.69 2.43
C THR A 34 5.71 -1.49 1.41
N PRO A 35 6.31 -2.21 0.44
CA PRO A 35 5.57 -3.00 -0.54
C PRO A 35 4.83 -4.19 0.09
N LYS A 36 5.43 -4.82 1.10
CA LYS A 36 4.80 -5.84 1.96
C LYS A 36 4.39 -5.21 3.29
N PRO A 37 3.27 -5.65 3.90
CA PRO A 37 2.92 -5.17 5.23
C PRO A 37 4.00 -5.59 6.24
N VAL A 38 4.28 -4.74 7.21
CA VAL A 38 5.09 -5.11 8.37
C VAL A 38 4.18 -5.82 9.37
N GLU A 39 4.59 -7.01 9.77
CA GLU A 39 3.89 -7.87 10.72
C GLU A 39 4.60 -7.82 12.08
N PRO A 40 3.86 -7.98 13.19
CA PRO A 40 4.45 -7.97 14.52
C PRO A 40 5.32 -9.21 14.76
N SER A 41 6.36 -9.03 15.55
CA SER A 41 7.28 -10.11 15.94
C SER A 41 6.61 -11.17 16.82
N GLU A 42 7.18 -12.37 16.90
CA GLU A 42 6.64 -13.45 17.74
C GLU A 42 6.57 -13.06 19.23
N ASP A 43 7.60 -12.39 19.74
CA ASP A 43 7.62 -11.87 21.11
C ASP A 43 6.50 -10.86 21.37
N GLU A 44 6.25 -9.97 20.42
CA GLU A 44 5.14 -9.00 20.52
C GLU A 44 3.78 -9.69 20.47
N GLN A 45 3.63 -10.73 19.65
CA GLN A 45 2.39 -11.49 19.58
C GLN A 45 2.11 -12.27 20.88
N HIS A 46 3.16 -12.77 21.55
CA HIS A 46 3.02 -13.39 22.87
C HIS A 46 2.72 -12.37 23.98
N ALA A 47 3.41 -11.23 24.00
CA ALA A 47 3.19 -10.17 24.98
C ALA A 47 1.84 -9.45 24.76
N ASN A 48 1.40 -9.32 23.51
CA ASN A 48 0.14 -8.70 23.11
C ASN A 48 -0.58 -9.56 22.05
N PRO A 49 -1.44 -10.50 22.46
CA PRO A 49 -2.20 -11.36 21.55
C PRO A 49 -3.10 -10.59 20.56
N ARG A 50 -3.46 -9.34 20.86
CA ARG A 50 -4.25 -8.49 19.95
C ARG A 50 -3.43 -8.00 18.74
N SER A 51 -2.09 -8.00 18.83
CA SER A 51 -1.23 -7.62 17.72
C SER A 51 -1.18 -8.68 16.63
N ARG A 52 -1.49 -9.96 16.87
CA ARG A 52 -1.30 -11.07 15.90
C ARG A 52 -1.83 -10.82 14.48
N SER A 53 -2.89 -10.03 14.32
CA SER A 53 -3.50 -9.74 13.02
C SER A 53 -3.13 -8.36 12.44
N ALA A 54 -2.31 -7.58 13.14
CA ALA A 54 -1.89 -6.26 12.73
C ALA A 54 -1.02 -6.33 11.45
N LYS A 55 -1.32 -5.44 10.50
CA LYS A 55 -0.59 -5.30 9.24
C LYS A 55 -0.30 -3.84 9.00
N LEU A 56 0.91 -3.41 9.34
CA LEU A 56 1.33 -2.02 9.14
C LEU A 56 1.70 -1.81 7.67
N ARG A 57 1.23 -0.70 7.09
CA ARG A 57 1.58 -0.26 5.74
C ARG A 57 1.91 1.21 5.78
N VAL A 58 2.98 1.63 5.12
CA VAL A 58 3.45 3.02 5.09
C VAL A 58 3.57 3.50 3.65
N ALA A 59 3.11 4.73 3.42
CA ALA A 59 3.30 5.49 2.20
C ALA A 59 3.64 6.95 2.58
N GLU A 60 4.44 7.59 1.74
CA GLU A 60 4.89 8.98 1.89
C GLU A 60 4.14 9.85 0.88
N LYS A 61 3.74 11.07 1.28
CA LYS A 61 3.08 12.00 0.35
C LYS A 61 4.13 12.75 -0.47
N ILE A 62 3.90 12.84 -1.78
CA ILE A 62 4.78 13.52 -2.76
C ILE A 62 4.42 15.01 -2.86
#